data_AF-A0A256XE63-F1
#
_entry.id   AF-A0A256XE63-F1
#
_cell.length_a   1.000
_cell.length_b   1.000
_cell.length_c   1.000
_cell.angle_alpha   90.00
_cell.angle_beta   90.00
_cell.angle_gamma   90.00
#
_symmetry.space_group_name_H-M   'P 1'
#
loop_
_entity.id
_entity.type
_entity.pdbx_description
1 polymer ?
#
loop_
_entity_poly.entity_id
_entity_poly.type
_entity_poly.pdbx_seq_one_letter_code
_entity_poly.pdbx_strand_id
1 'polypeptide(L)' 'MYAVKVNTIVKDVVIHKYPCSQIRKRGGIGKYNQVLWRDFDTYSQARDYAEKWKAKGYNLKHCSFCCGKFEI' A
#
# COMPACT_ATOMS: atom_id res chain seq x y z
N MET A 1 -1.22 2.25 -12.82
CA MET A 1 -2.12 1.90 -11.72
C MET A 1 -1.34 1.38 -10.52
N TYR A 2 -1.70 1.85 -9.34
CA TYR A 2 -1.08 1.57 -8.05
C TYR A 2 -2.18 1.29 -7.01
N ALA A 3 -1.85 0.52 -5.98
CA ALA A 3 -2.72 0.26 -4.85
C ALA A 3 -1.98 0.59 -3.55
N VAL A 4 -2.64 1.28 -2.63
CA VAL A 4 -2.14 1.53 -1.29
C VAL A 4 -2.89 0.63 -0.30
N LYS A 5 -2.13 -0.16 0.43
CA LYS A 5 -2.60 -0.99 1.54
C LYS A 5 -2.30 -0.26 2.84
N VAL A 6 -3.31 0.00 3.65
CA VAL A 6 -3.16 0.54 5.01
C VAL A 6 -3.56 -0.54 6.00
N ASN A 7 -2.68 -0.89 6.93
CA ASN A 7 -2.97 -1.79 8.05
C ASN A 7 -3.07 -0.96 9.33
N THR A 8 -4.25 -0.92 9.92
CA THR A 8 -4.55 -0.05 11.08
C THR A 8 -4.04 -0.60 12.41
N ILE A 9 -3.71 -1.89 12.52
CA ILE A 9 -3.17 -2.48 13.75
C ILE A 9 -1.68 -2.31 13.87
N VAL A 10 -0.92 -2.77 12.87
CA VAL A 10 0.54 -2.60 12.87
C VAL A 10 0.95 -1.18 12.44
N LYS A 11 -0.03 -0.33 12.08
CA LYS A 11 0.16 1.03 11.58
C LYS A 11 1.12 1.08 10.39
N ASP A 12 0.92 0.20 9.42
CA ASP A 12 1.74 0.13 8.20
C ASP A 12 0.97 0.64 6.99
N VAL A 13 1.69 1.28 6.07
CA VAL A 13 1.17 1.73 4.77
C VAL A 13 2.10 1.20 3.69
N VAL A 14 1.57 0.50 2.70
CA VAL A 14 2.36 -0.12 1.63
C VAL A 14 1.83 0.29 0.27
N ILE A 15 2.70 0.84 -0.57
CA ILE A 15 2.39 1.13 -1.97
C ILE A 15 2.75 -0.08 -2.83
N HIS A 16 1.81 -0.50 -3.68
CA HIS A 16 1.95 -1.57 -4.65
C HIS A 16 1.77 -1.02 -6.08
N LYS A 17 2.54 -1.54 -7.04
CA LYS A 17 2.37 -1.26 -8.48
C LYS A 17 1.66 -2.45 -9.13
N TYR A 18 0.61 -2.20 -9.92
CA TYR A 18 0.00 -3.28 -10.71
C TYR A 18 0.89 -3.67 -11.90
N PRO A 19 0.93 -4.95 -12.30
CA PRO A 19 0.36 -6.10 -11.58
C PRO A 19 1.28 -6.56 -10.44
N CYS A 20 0.73 -6.73 -9.24
CA CYS A 20 1.43 -7.30 -8.09
C CYS A 20 0.58 -8.38 -7.43
N SER A 21 1.14 -9.58 -7.25
CA SER A 21 0.45 -10.75 -6.67
C SER A 21 0.11 -10.61 -5.18
N GLN A 22 0.64 -9.58 -4.51
CA GLN A 22 0.33 -9.29 -3.11
C GLN A 22 -0.88 -8.36 -2.96
N ILE A 23 -1.32 -7.71 -4.04
CA ILE A 23 -2.51 -6.86 -4.01
C ILE A 23 -3.72 -7.74 -3.73
N ARG A 24 -4.45 -7.43 -2.66
CA ARG A 24 -5.66 -8.15 -2.23
C ARG A 24 -5.49 -9.68 -2.14
N LYS A 25 -4.27 -10.17 -1.91
CA LYS A 25 -4.01 -11.60 -1.68
C LYS A 25 -4.86 -12.10 -0.52
N ARG A 26 -5.50 -13.27 -0.67
CA ARG A 26 -6.49 -13.83 0.28
C ARG A 26 -7.71 -12.92 0.50
N GLY A 27 -8.23 -12.33 -0.57
CA GLY A 27 -9.47 -11.52 -0.53
C GLY A 27 -9.28 -10.07 -0.06
N GLY A 28 -8.05 -9.64 0.22
CA GLY A 28 -7.73 -8.26 0.59
C GLY A 28 -8.24 -7.81 1.96
N ILE A 29 -9.00 -8.65 2.66
CA ILE A 29 -9.48 -8.43 4.01
C ILE A 29 -8.41 -8.92 4.99
N GLY A 30 -7.85 -8.00 5.77
CA GLY A 30 -7.02 -8.37 6.92
C GLY A 30 -7.85 -9.11 7.96
N LYS A 31 -7.20 -9.89 8.85
CA LYS A 31 -7.88 -10.48 10.01
C LYS A 31 -8.65 -9.34 10.72
N TYR A 32 -9.96 -9.49 10.88
CA TYR A 32 -10.87 -8.49 11.49
C TYR A 32 -11.09 -7.17 10.70
N ASN A 33 -11.08 -7.14 9.36
CA ASN A 33 -11.33 -5.92 8.55
C ASN A 33 -10.32 -4.78 8.79
N GLN A 34 -9.11 -5.11 9.25
CA GLN A 34 -8.08 -4.14 9.66
C GLN A 34 -7.22 -3.61 8.50
N VAL A 35 -7.56 -3.95 7.26
CA VAL A 35 -6.80 -3.56 6.07
C VAL A 35 -7.69 -2.78 5.15
N LEU A 36 -7.26 -1.55 4.84
CA LEU A 36 -7.90 -0.68 3.86
C LEU A 36 -7.08 -0.71 2.57
N TRP A 37 -7.77 -0.88 1.45
CA TRP A 37 -7.18 -0.78 0.12
C TRP A 37 -7.72 0.44 -0.60
N ARG A 38 -6.85 1.15 -1.32
CA ARG A 38 -7.26 2.23 -2.20
C ARG A 38 -6.41 2.24 -3.46
N ASP A 39 -7.06 2.34 -4.61
CA ASP A 39 -6.41 2.33 -5.91
C ASP A 39 -6.21 3.75 -6.43
N PHE A 40 -5.14 3.92 -7.19
CA PHE A 40 -4.72 5.19 -7.80
C PHE A 40 -4.15 4.92 -9.19
N ASP A 41 -4.30 5.88 -10.10
CA ASP A 41 -3.78 5.72 -11.46
C ASP A 41 -2.26 5.93 -11.51
N THR A 42 -1.79 6.93 -10.77
CA THR A 42 -0.38 7.38 -10.77
C THR A 42 0.34 7.11 -9.45
N TYR A 43 1.67 7.00 -9.52
CA TYR A 43 2.51 6.85 -8.33
C TYR A 43 2.44 8.09 -7.42
N SER A 44 2.39 9.29 -8.00
CA SER A 44 2.31 10.55 -7.23
C SER A 44 1.08 10.55 -6.31
N GLN A 45 -0.11 10.24 -6.86
CA GLN A 45 -1.34 10.17 -6.08
C GLN A 45 -1.28 9.11 -4.96
N ALA A 46 -0.73 7.94 -5.26
CA ALA A 46 -0.54 6.88 -4.27
C ALA A 46 0.43 7.31 -3.15
N ARG A 47 1.50 8.02 -3.51
CA ARG A 47 2.49 8.57 -2.57
C ARG A 47 1.87 9.66 -1.70
N ASP A 48 1.15 10.62 -2.28
CA ASP A 48 0.49 11.70 -1.53
C ASP A 48 -0.50 11.13 -0.51
N TYR A 49 -1.26 10.10 -0.91
CA TYR A 49 -2.15 9.40 0.01
C TYR A 49 -1.37 8.70 1.13
N ALA A 50 -0.27 8.03 0.81
CA ALA A 50 0.54 7.31 1.78
C ALA A 50 1.26 8.24 2.77
N GLU A 51 1.77 9.39 2.31
CA GLU A 51 2.39 10.43 3.15
C GLU A 51 1.39 11.01 4.16
N LYS A 52 0.11 11.16 3.79
CA LYS A 52 -0.95 11.56 4.74
C LYS A 52 -1.11 10.59 5.90
N TRP A 53 -0.87 9.29 5.69
CA TRP A 53 -0.88 8.30 6.76
C TRP A 53 0.42 8.31 7.56
N LYS A 54 1.56 8.53 6.89
CA LYS A 54 2.85 8.71 7.55
C LYS A 54 2.82 9.89 8.53
N ALA A 55 2.20 11.01 8.15
CA ALA A 55 1.97 12.16 9.02
C ALA A 55 1.10 11.82 10.25
N LYS A 56 0.27 10.76 10.19
CA LYS A 56 -0.51 10.23 11.32
C LYS A 56 0.26 9.22 12.18
N GLY A 57 1.56 9.03 11.92
CA GLY A 57 2.42 8.10 12.64
C GLY A 57 2.38 6.66 12.13
N TYR A 58 2.02 6.45 10.86
CA TYR A 58 2.10 5.13 10.22
C TYR A 58 3.46 4.95 9.53
N ASN A 59 3.94 3.71 9.48
CA ASN A 59 5.18 3.37 8.80
C ASN A 59 4.93 3.15 7.30
N LEU A 60 5.51 4.03 6.48
CA LEU A 60 5.52 3.85 5.04
C LEU A 60 6.53 2.78 4.65
N LYS A 61 6.05 1.69 4.08
CA LYS A 61 6.84 0.57 3.59
C LYS A 61 6.65 0.41 2.08
N HIS A 62 7.65 -0.19 1.45
CA HIS A 62 7.57 -0.59 0.06
C HIS A 62 7.28 -2.08 -0.04
N CYS A 63 6.49 -2.48 -1.04
CA CYS A 63 6.28 -3.90 -1.30
C CYS A 63 7.56 -4.51 -1.90
N SER A 64 8.17 -5.49 -1.24
CA SER A 64 9.39 -6.18 -1.71
C SER A 64 9.22 -6.81 -3.10
N PHE A 65 8.02 -7.29 -3.43
CA PHE A 65 7.68 -7.83 -4.76
C PHE A 65 7.58 -6.75 -5.84
N CYS A 66 7.36 -5.50 -5.43
CA CYS A 66 7.37 -4.36 -6.34
C CYS A 66 8.74 -3.68 -6.39
N CYS A 67 9.57 -3.77 -5.34
CA CYS A 67 10.90 -3.15 -5.26
C CYS A 67 11.87 -3.62 -6.36
N GLY A 68 11.70 -4.81 -6.94
CA GLY A 68 12.46 -5.21 -8.13
C GLY A 68 12.02 -4.54 -9.45
N LYS A 69 11.00 -3.68 -9.42
CA LYS A 69 10.44 -2.94 -10.58
C LYS A 69 10.37 -1.43 -10.36
N PHE A 70 10.88 -0.96 -9.23
CA PHE A 70 11.10 0.46 -8.96
C PHE A 70 12.60 0.70 -9.14
N GLU A 71 13.04 0.68 -10.39
CA GLU A 71 14.35 1.26 -10.72
C GLU A 71 14.26 2.75 -10.38
N ILE A 72 15.22 3.19 -9.56
CA ILE A 72 15.50 4.58 -9.23
C ILE A 72 16.06 5.26 -10.48
#